data_AF-A0A1H0KSL7-F1
#
_entry.id   AF-A0A1H0KSL7-F1
#
_cell.length_a   1.000
_cell.length_b   1.000
_cell.length_c   1.000
_cell.angle_alpha   90.00
_cell.angle_beta   90.00
_cell.angle_gamma   90.00
#
_symmetry.space_group_name_H-M   'P 1'
#
loop_
_entity.id
_entity.type
_entity.pdbx_description
1 polymer ?
#
loop_
_entity_poly.entity_id
_entity_poly.type
_entity_poly.pdbx_seq_one_letter_code
_entity_poly.pdbx_strand_id
1 'polypeptide(L)'
;MISCRSKSFWIAFIIFLPPLLIGNRYGFKTMTSVYKTDMGNGVVIYADDYVKTGRWVFHCGRSRLISREPLPAPLGELKRAGEITIGNMYGLNDSDEKLAKDAILALTAIPDWYRNLRYLYSVLDENSDLNSHVFDLLMTHEGRQWAFRIWQEVEPGGKSSFDITAVPYDPESYLDHAGALQAAASSCSSPQ
;
A
#
# COMPACT_ATOMS: atom_id res chain seq x y z
N MET A 1 -63.28 55.20 14.05
CA MET A 1 -63.63 55.05 15.48
C MET A 1 -62.49 54.29 16.14
N ILE A 2 -61.49 54.96 16.70
CA ILE A 2 -61.39 55.49 18.08
C ILE A 2 -61.33 54.37 19.15
N SER A 3 -60.12 54.20 19.72
CA SER A 3 -59.72 53.87 21.11
C SER A 3 -60.07 52.49 21.68
N CYS A 4 -59.29 51.79 22.53
CA CYS A 4 -58.24 52.12 23.54
C CYS A 4 -57.08 51.08 23.46
N ARG A 5 -55.78 51.30 23.71
CA ARG A 5 -54.93 52.03 24.68
C ARG A 5 -54.90 51.48 26.12
N SER A 6 -53.81 50.76 26.46
CA SER A 6 -53.02 50.85 27.71
C SER A 6 -51.65 50.16 27.46
N LYS A 7 -50.51 50.86 27.40
CA LYS A 7 -49.62 51.43 28.44
C LYS A 7 -49.10 50.42 29.49
N SER A 8 -47.84 50.00 29.36
CA SER A 8 -46.69 50.31 30.28
C SER A 8 -45.48 49.45 29.84
N PHE A 9 -44.28 49.92 29.49
CA PHE A 9 -43.26 50.83 30.07
C PHE A 9 -42.01 50.01 30.49
N TRP A 10 -40.94 50.10 29.66
CA TRP A 10 -39.49 50.00 29.96
C TRP A 10 -38.93 48.64 30.42
N ILE A 11 -37.79 48.15 29.88
CA ILE A 11 -36.41 48.64 30.15
C ILE A 11 -35.51 48.41 28.94
N ALA A 12 -34.74 49.44 28.58
CA ALA A 12 -33.56 49.33 27.73
C ALA A 12 -32.35 48.95 28.59
N PHE A 13 -31.60 47.92 28.20
CA PHE A 13 -30.19 47.79 28.54
C PHE A 13 -29.44 47.30 27.29
N ILE A 14 -28.70 48.22 26.69
CA ILE A 14 -27.67 47.94 25.69
C ILE A 14 -26.45 47.44 26.47
N ILE A 15 -25.98 46.23 26.18
CA ILE A 15 -24.62 45.78 26.50
C ILE A 15 -24.02 45.15 25.25
N PHE A 16 -22.86 45.67 24.89
CA PHE A 16 -22.00 45.31 23.77
C PHE A 16 -21.49 43.84 23.84
N LEU A 17 -21.36 43.22 22.66
CA LEU A 17 -20.51 42.10 22.17
C LEU A 17 -19.61 41.31 23.15
N PRO A 18 -19.35 39.99 22.91
CA PRO A 18 -18.97 39.45 21.59
C PRO A 18 -19.71 38.17 21.14
N PRO A 19 -19.70 37.83 19.84
CA PRO A 19 -20.16 36.55 19.36
C PRO A 19 -19.14 35.48 19.79
N LEU A 20 -19.47 34.75 20.86
CA LEU A 20 -18.73 33.56 21.23
C LEU A 20 -19.00 32.47 20.19
N LEU A 21 -18.03 32.37 19.29
CA LEU A 21 -17.70 31.24 18.44
C LEU A 21 -17.96 29.91 19.16
N ILE A 22 -19.14 29.33 18.98
CA ILE A 22 -19.29 27.88 19.08
C ILE A 22 -18.98 27.33 17.70
N GLY A 23 -17.69 27.36 17.36
CA GLY A 23 -17.12 26.48 16.36
C GLY A 23 -17.28 25.07 16.90
N ASN A 24 -18.44 24.45 16.63
CA ASN A 24 -18.63 23.05 16.92
C ASN A 24 -17.61 22.29 16.09
N ARG A 25 -16.76 21.53 16.78
CA ARG A 25 -15.59 20.82 16.25
C ARG A 25 -15.99 19.61 15.41
N TYR A 26 -16.78 19.84 14.37
CA TYR A 26 -16.73 18.97 13.21
C TYR A 26 -15.65 19.56 12.32
N GLY A 27 -14.41 19.20 12.64
CA GLY A 27 -13.37 19.21 11.62
C GLY A 27 -13.90 18.34 10.49
N PHE A 28 -14.47 18.97 9.47
CA PHE A 28 -14.30 18.51 8.11
C PHE A 28 -12.79 18.46 7.90
N LYS A 29 -12.15 17.39 8.38
CA LYS A 29 -10.94 16.87 7.78
C LYS A 29 -11.41 16.53 6.38
N THR A 30 -11.20 17.45 5.46
CA THR A 30 -11.01 17.10 4.06
C THR A 30 -9.95 16.01 4.05
N MET A 31 -10.41 14.76 3.99
CA MET A 31 -9.56 13.59 3.99
C MET A 31 -8.87 13.56 2.63
N THR A 32 -7.59 13.88 2.60
CA THR A 32 -6.75 13.93 1.39
C THR A 32 -6.24 12.54 1.03
N SER A 33 -7.13 11.56 0.89
CA SER A 33 -6.80 10.25 0.34
C SER A 33 -7.89 9.87 -0.65
N VAL A 34 -7.66 10.27 -1.91
CA VAL A 34 -8.58 10.11 -3.05
C VAL A 34 -8.09 8.93 -3.88
N TYR A 35 -8.11 7.73 -3.30
CA TYR A 35 -7.52 6.55 -3.94
C TYR A 35 -8.61 5.48 -4.14
N LYS A 36 -9.32 5.64 -5.26
CA LYS A 36 -10.54 4.96 -5.76
C LYS A 36 -11.88 5.51 -5.26
N THR A 37 -12.64 6.04 -6.22
CA THR A 37 -14.09 6.23 -6.12
C THR A 37 -14.74 4.95 -6.67
N ASP A 38 -15.46 4.21 -5.84
CA ASP A 38 -16.35 3.15 -6.34
C ASP A 38 -17.55 3.81 -7.03
N MET A 39 -18.07 3.20 -8.10
CA MET A 39 -19.17 3.69 -8.93
C MET A 39 -20.54 3.58 -8.22
N GLY A 40 -20.62 4.05 -6.98
CA GLY A 40 -21.84 4.07 -6.18
C GLY A 40 -21.61 4.56 -4.76
N ASN A 41 -21.74 5.87 -4.53
CA ASN A 41 -22.03 6.46 -3.22
C ASN A 41 -21.05 6.20 -2.04
N GLY A 42 -19.74 6.15 -2.26
CA GLY A 42 -18.79 6.10 -1.15
C GLY A 42 -17.35 6.41 -1.56
N VAL A 43 -16.70 7.33 -0.84
CA VAL A 43 -15.24 7.49 -0.92
C VAL A 43 -14.64 6.27 -0.20
N VAL A 44 -14.05 5.34 -0.94
CA VAL A 44 -13.27 4.24 -0.36
C VAL A 44 -11.88 4.79 -0.09
N ILE A 45 -11.54 4.95 1.18
CA ILE A 45 -10.25 5.52 1.58
C ILE A 45 -9.21 4.39 1.64
N TYR A 46 -8.76 3.94 0.46
CA TYR A 46 -7.81 2.85 0.37
C TYR A 46 -6.42 3.30 0.84
N ALA A 47 -5.74 2.48 1.65
CA ALA A 47 -4.36 2.69 2.14
C ALA A 47 -4.12 3.90 3.07
N ASP A 48 -5.13 4.69 3.42
CA ASP A 48 -4.98 5.96 4.15
C ASP A 48 -4.35 5.82 5.53
N ASP A 49 -4.72 4.77 6.26
CA ASP A 49 -4.14 4.51 7.58
C ASP A 49 -2.64 4.17 7.50
N TYR A 50 -2.16 3.63 6.38
CA TYR A 50 -0.73 3.43 6.13
C TYR A 50 -0.05 4.76 5.78
N VAL A 51 -0.62 5.54 4.86
CA VAL A 51 -0.05 6.83 4.43
C VAL A 51 0.05 7.81 5.60
N LYS A 52 -0.99 7.92 6.45
CA LYS A 52 -1.01 8.78 7.65
C LYS A 52 0.14 8.50 8.63
N THR A 53 0.67 7.28 8.68
CA THR A 53 1.81 6.97 9.55
C THR A 53 3.09 7.65 9.10
N GLY A 54 3.13 8.20 7.88
CA GLY A 54 4.32 8.76 7.25
C GLY A 54 5.33 7.72 6.79
N ARG A 55 5.14 6.44 7.12
CA ARG A 55 6.09 5.35 6.80
C ARG A 55 5.91 4.79 5.40
N TRP A 56 4.78 5.07 4.74
CA TRP A 56 4.42 4.45 3.47
C TRP A 56 4.03 5.50 2.44
N VAL A 57 4.28 5.16 1.17
CA VAL A 57 3.79 5.87 -0.01
C VAL A 57 2.95 4.89 -0.82
N PHE A 58 1.70 5.22 -1.09
CA PHE A 58 0.81 4.41 -1.91
C PHE A 58 1.03 4.72 -3.40
N HIS A 59 1.07 3.66 -4.21
CA HIS A 59 1.20 3.75 -5.66
C HIS A 59 -0.18 3.54 -6.32
N CYS A 60 -0.87 4.62 -6.65
CA CYS A 60 -2.23 4.61 -7.21
C CYS A 60 -2.37 3.77 -8.49
N GLY A 61 -1.40 3.84 -9.40
CA GLY A 61 -1.49 3.12 -10.68
C GLY A 61 -1.26 1.59 -10.59
N ARG A 62 -0.81 1.08 -9.44
CA ARG A 62 -0.48 -0.34 -9.23
C ARG A 62 -1.02 -0.90 -7.92
N SER A 63 -1.85 -0.13 -7.22
CA SER A 63 -2.50 -0.48 -5.96
C SER A 63 -1.57 -1.17 -4.94
N ARG A 64 -0.43 -0.56 -4.64
CA ARG A 64 0.60 -1.13 -3.76
C ARG A 64 1.24 -0.08 -2.87
N LEU A 65 1.74 -0.49 -1.71
CA LEU A 65 2.47 0.34 -0.77
C LEU A 65 3.98 0.21 -0.97
N ILE A 66 4.68 1.33 -0.94
CA ILE A 66 6.14 1.39 -0.87
C ILE A 66 6.52 1.93 0.50
N SER A 67 7.19 1.12 1.32
CA SER A 67 7.75 1.60 2.59
C SER A 67 8.86 2.62 2.31
N ARG A 68 8.89 3.75 3.05
CA ARG A 68 9.96 4.76 2.94
C ARG A 68 11.31 4.22 3.40
N GLU A 69 11.29 3.31 4.36
CA GLU A 69 12.46 2.52 4.77
C GLU A 69 12.24 1.09 4.26
N PRO A 70 13.12 0.54 3.41
CA PRO A 70 12.97 -0.82 2.91
C PRO A 70 12.79 -1.82 4.05
N LEU A 71 11.80 -2.71 3.93
CA LEU A 71 11.62 -3.75 4.93
C LEU A 71 12.78 -4.75 4.86
N PRO A 72 13.25 -5.28 6.01
CA PRO A 72 14.24 -6.33 6.00
C PRO A 72 13.67 -7.61 5.39
N ALA A 73 14.54 -8.39 4.75
CA ALA A 73 14.17 -9.73 4.30
C ALA A 73 13.73 -10.60 5.50
N PRO A 74 12.66 -11.40 5.36
CA PRO A 74 12.10 -12.22 6.44
C PRO A 74 12.91 -13.52 6.60
N LEU A 75 14.20 -13.39 6.91
CA LEU A 75 15.17 -14.49 6.91
C LEU A 75 14.80 -15.59 7.92
N GLY A 76 14.27 -15.20 9.09
CA GLY A 76 13.88 -16.13 10.14
C GLY A 76 12.66 -16.95 9.74
N GLU A 77 11.68 -16.30 9.12
CA GLU A 77 10.44 -16.89 8.63
C GLU A 77 10.72 -17.82 7.45
N LEU A 78 11.51 -17.40 6.47
CA LEU A 78 11.90 -18.21 5.31
C LEU A 78 12.66 -19.46 5.73
N LYS A 79 13.57 -19.34 6.69
CA LYS A 79 14.29 -20.49 7.24
C LYS A 79 13.36 -21.48 7.96
N ARG A 80 12.29 -20.99 8.61
CA ARG A 80 11.30 -21.84 9.31
C ARG A 80 10.27 -22.46 8.37
N ALA A 81 9.93 -21.78 7.27
CA ALA A 81 8.95 -22.27 6.30
C ALA A 81 9.39 -23.62 5.69
N GLY A 82 10.69 -23.84 5.55
CA GLY A 82 11.28 -25.10 5.08
C GLY A 82 11.16 -25.27 3.56
N GLU A 83 9.94 -25.20 3.05
CA GLU A 83 9.64 -25.22 1.62
C GLU A 83 8.88 -23.94 1.22
N ILE A 84 9.17 -23.45 0.02
CA ILE A 84 8.50 -22.31 -0.61
C ILE A 84 7.66 -22.85 -1.78
N THR A 85 6.41 -22.42 -1.90
CA THR A 85 5.56 -22.88 -3.00
C THR A 85 5.91 -22.16 -4.29
N ILE A 86 5.82 -22.83 -5.43
CA ILE A 86 5.90 -22.16 -6.72
C ILE A 86 4.53 -21.57 -7.04
N GLY A 87 4.45 -20.25 -7.10
CA GLY A 87 3.22 -19.53 -7.41
C GLY A 87 2.86 -19.58 -8.90
N ASN A 88 1.64 -19.13 -9.22
CA ASN A 88 1.16 -19.05 -10.60
C ASN A 88 1.81 -17.86 -11.34
N MET A 89 2.34 -18.10 -12.54
CA MET A 89 3.05 -17.10 -13.36
C MET A 89 2.19 -16.64 -14.54
N TYR A 90 1.01 -16.08 -14.25
CA TYR A 90 -0.05 -15.75 -15.25
C TYR A 90 0.38 -14.91 -16.45
N GLY A 91 1.52 -14.19 -16.37
CA GLY A 91 2.03 -13.35 -17.45
C GLY A 91 2.96 -14.06 -18.44
N LEU A 92 3.28 -15.35 -18.23
CA LEU A 92 4.20 -16.12 -19.07
C LEU A 92 3.43 -17.03 -20.03
N ASN A 93 4.01 -17.29 -21.21
CA ASN A 93 3.58 -18.40 -22.05
C ASN A 93 4.12 -19.73 -21.50
N ASP A 94 3.58 -20.87 -21.95
CA ASP A 94 3.95 -22.21 -21.48
C ASP A 94 5.45 -22.53 -21.55
N SER A 95 6.16 -21.99 -22.56
CA SER A 95 7.60 -22.22 -22.71
C SER A 95 8.38 -21.43 -21.66
N ASP A 96 8.06 -20.15 -21.50
CA ASP A 96 8.69 -19.29 -20.50
C ASP A 96 8.35 -19.74 -19.08
N GLU A 97 7.15 -20.27 -18.84
CA GLU A 97 6.75 -20.80 -17.54
C GLU A 97 7.59 -22.01 -17.13
N LYS A 98 7.90 -22.92 -18.06
CA LYS A 98 8.79 -24.06 -17.80
C LYS A 98 10.20 -23.59 -17.45
N LEU A 99 10.77 -22.68 -18.24
CA LEU A 99 12.10 -22.11 -17.98
C LEU A 99 12.14 -21.36 -16.65
N ALA A 100 11.06 -20.66 -16.28
CA ALA A 100 10.94 -19.97 -15.00
C ALA A 100 10.90 -20.96 -13.82
N LYS A 101 10.17 -22.07 -13.95
CA LYS A 101 10.16 -23.15 -12.95
C LYS A 101 11.55 -23.77 -12.77
N ASP A 102 12.25 -24.05 -13.86
CA ASP A 102 13.61 -24.60 -13.81
C ASP A 102 14.58 -23.61 -13.13
N ALA A 103 14.47 -22.31 -13.45
CA ALA A 103 15.25 -21.26 -12.80
C ALA A 103 14.94 -21.13 -11.30
N ILE A 104 13.68 -21.30 -10.89
CA ILE A 104 13.27 -21.32 -9.48
C ILE A 104 13.90 -22.51 -8.76
N LEU A 105 13.82 -23.71 -9.34
CA LEU A 105 14.43 -24.92 -8.75
C LEU A 105 15.95 -24.77 -8.61
N ALA A 106 16.61 -24.18 -9.61
CA ALA A 106 18.03 -23.90 -9.56
C ALA A 106 18.38 -22.88 -8.46
N LEU A 107 17.57 -21.83 -8.29
CA LEU A 107 17.75 -20.84 -7.23
C LEU A 107 17.58 -21.46 -5.85
N THR A 108 16.48 -22.19 -5.62
CA THR A 108 16.13 -22.72 -4.30
C THR A 108 17.04 -23.87 -3.86
N ALA A 109 17.75 -24.51 -4.80
CA ALA A 109 18.81 -25.47 -4.50
C ALA A 109 20.08 -24.84 -3.91
N ILE A 110 20.26 -23.51 -4.02
CA ILE A 110 21.40 -22.80 -3.43
C ILE A 110 21.16 -22.60 -1.93
N PRO A 111 22.06 -23.06 -1.05
CA PRO A 111 21.93 -22.83 0.38
C PRO A 111 21.84 -21.33 0.70
N ASP A 112 20.87 -20.97 1.53
CA ASP A 112 20.63 -19.58 1.95
C ASP A 112 20.44 -18.57 0.81
N TRP A 113 19.89 -19.01 -0.34
CA TRP A 113 19.59 -18.17 -1.50
C TRP A 113 18.83 -16.87 -1.17
N TYR A 114 18.04 -16.88 -0.10
CA TYR A 114 17.20 -15.79 0.36
C TYR A 114 17.94 -14.65 1.09
N ARG A 115 19.25 -14.75 1.31
CA ARG A 115 20.02 -13.73 2.07
C ARG A 115 20.07 -12.35 1.41
N ASN A 116 19.94 -12.29 0.09
CA ASN A 116 20.06 -11.05 -0.68
C ASN A 116 18.71 -10.57 -1.22
N LEU A 117 17.61 -11.01 -0.60
CA LEU A 117 16.29 -10.51 -0.91
C LEU A 117 16.21 -9.00 -0.67
N ARG A 118 15.68 -8.29 -1.64
CA ARG A 118 15.46 -6.85 -1.55
C ARG A 118 13.98 -6.55 -1.55
N TYR A 119 13.56 -5.67 -0.66
CA TYR A 119 12.17 -5.26 -0.58
C TYR A 119 11.72 -4.52 -1.84
N LEU A 120 10.59 -4.92 -2.40
CA LEU A 120 9.96 -4.29 -3.55
C LEU A 120 8.78 -3.41 -3.16
N TYR A 121 7.76 -4.00 -2.56
CA TYR A 121 6.52 -3.31 -2.17
C TYR A 121 5.70 -4.19 -1.23
N SER A 122 4.58 -3.67 -0.77
CA SER A 122 3.57 -4.40 0.00
C SER A 122 2.20 -4.25 -0.63
N VAL A 123 1.37 -5.27 -0.49
CA VAL A 123 0.05 -5.35 -1.09
C VAL A 123 -0.99 -5.27 0.01
N LEU A 124 -2.04 -4.53 -0.27
CA LEU A 124 -3.22 -4.47 0.57
C LEU A 124 -4.31 -5.37 -0.07
N ASP A 125 -5.15 -5.98 0.74
CA ASP A 125 -6.35 -6.67 0.26
C ASP A 125 -7.46 -5.67 -0.11
N GLU A 126 -8.65 -6.17 -0.44
CA GLU A 126 -9.84 -5.35 -0.72
C GLU A 126 -10.33 -4.50 0.45
N ASN A 127 -10.00 -4.89 1.68
CA ASN A 127 -10.38 -4.21 2.92
C ASN A 127 -9.35 -3.15 3.34
N SER A 128 -8.31 -2.94 2.54
CA SER A 128 -7.15 -2.12 2.87
C SER A 128 -6.27 -2.68 3.99
N ASP A 129 -6.39 -3.97 4.30
CA ASP A 129 -5.53 -4.65 5.26
C ASP A 129 -4.25 -5.13 4.57
N LEU A 130 -3.13 -5.08 5.29
CA LEU A 130 -1.85 -5.54 4.78
C LEU A 130 -1.92 -7.05 4.53
N ASN A 131 -1.87 -7.42 3.26
CA ASN A 131 -2.01 -8.79 2.81
C ASN A 131 -0.65 -9.47 2.64
N SER A 132 0.30 -8.81 1.97
CA SER A 132 1.59 -9.42 1.67
C SER A 132 2.74 -8.42 1.52
N HIS A 133 3.95 -8.91 1.74
CA HIS A 133 5.19 -8.23 1.39
C HIS A 133 5.84 -8.94 0.21
N VAL A 134 6.33 -8.17 -0.76
CA VAL A 134 7.00 -8.71 -1.95
C VAL A 134 8.47 -8.31 -1.91
N PHE A 135 9.32 -9.31 -2.10
CA PHE A 135 10.76 -9.17 -2.21
C PHE A 135 11.24 -9.66 -3.57
N ASP A 136 12.37 -9.14 -4.04
CA ASP A 136 13.02 -9.63 -5.25
C ASP A 136 14.45 -10.13 -5.04
N LEU A 137 14.86 -10.93 -6.02
CA LEU A 137 16.22 -11.37 -6.25
C LEU A 137 16.45 -11.46 -7.75
N LEU A 138 17.64 -11.10 -8.21
CA LEU A 138 18.07 -11.33 -9.59
C LEU A 138 19.08 -12.47 -9.64
N MET A 139 18.92 -13.38 -10.60
CA MET A 139 19.91 -14.43 -10.87
C MET A 139 19.95 -14.72 -12.38
N THR A 140 21.13 -15.08 -12.88
CA THR A 140 21.27 -15.59 -14.24
C THR A 140 21.15 -17.11 -14.23
N HIS A 141 20.30 -17.66 -15.09
CA HIS A 141 20.14 -19.10 -15.30
C HIS A 141 20.10 -19.37 -16.80
N GLU A 142 20.93 -20.30 -17.27
CA GLU A 142 21.05 -20.66 -18.70
C GLU A 142 21.25 -19.45 -19.63
N GLY A 143 22.07 -18.49 -19.21
CA GLY A 143 22.37 -17.29 -20.00
C GLY A 143 21.25 -16.24 -20.04
N ARG A 144 20.12 -16.46 -19.37
CA ARG A 144 19.04 -15.50 -19.21
C ARG A 144 19.01 -14.95 -17.79
N GLN A 145 18.84 -13.64 -17.66
CA GLN A 145 18.62 -13.00 -16.36
C GLN A 145 17.14 -13.10 -15.97
N TRP A 146 16.88 -13.51 -14.74
CA TRP A 146 15.55 -13.70 -14.17
C TRP A 146 15.36 -12.79 -12.97
N ALA A 147 14.15 -12.25 -12.84
CA ALA A 147 13.68 -11.56 -11.65
C ALA A 147 12.74 -12.48 -10.87
N PHE A 148 13.20 -12.92 -9.71
CA PHE A 148 12.42 -13.73 -8.79
C PHE A 148 11.63 -12.82 -7.88
N ARG A 149 10.36 -13.15 -7.63
CA ARG A 149 9.50 -12.46 -6.68
C ARG A 149 9.08 -13.43 -5.60
N ILE A 150 9.38 -13.07 -4.37
CA ILE A 150 9.07 -13.83 -3.17
C ILE A 150 7.94 -13.07 -2.48
N TRP A 151 6.78 -13.71 -2.44
CA TRP A 151 5.60 -13.23 -1.75
C TRP A 151 5.62 -13.79 -0.35
N GLN A 152 5.59 -12.91 0.64
CA GLN A 152 5.35 -13.25 2.03
C GLN A 152 3.90 -12.87 2.33
N GLU A 153 3.04 -13.86 2.47
CA GLU A 153 1.67 -13.63 2.93
C GLU A 153 1.69 -13.31 4.42
N VAL A 154 0.94 -12.28 4.81
CA VAL A 154 0.78 -11.84 6.19
C VAL A 154 -0.52 -12.43 6.72
N GLU A 155 -0.44 -13.63 7.31
CA GLU A 155 -1.63 -14.32 7.81
C GLU A 155 -2.07 -13.79 9.18
N PRO A 156 -3.39 -13.79 9.46
CA PRO A 156 -3.90 -13.54 10.81
C PRO A 156 -3.24 -14.45 11.84
N GLY A 157 -2.62 -13.86 12.87
CA GLY A 157 -1.90 -14.60 13.93
C GLY A 157 -0.39 -14.71 13.75
N GLY A 158 0.20 -14.00 12.78
CA GLY A 158 1.65 -13.84 12.66
C GLY A 158 2.36 -15.03 12.03
N LYS A 159 1.62 -15.93 11.38
CA LYS A 159 2.20 -16.93 10.48
C LYS A 159 2.47 -16.28 9.12
N SER A 160 3.52 -16.73 8.45
CA SER A 160 3.81 -16.35 7.08
C SER A 160 3.93 -17.61 6.24
N SER A 161 3.21 -17.62 5.13
CA SER A 161 3.43 -18.53 4.02
C SER A 161 4.20 -17.78 2.92
N PHE A 162 4.90 -18.55 2.08
CA PHE A 162 5.77 -17.99 1.06
C PHE A 162 5.51 -18.65 -0.29
N ASP A 163 5.41 -17.82 -1.31
CA ASP A 163 5.39 -18.24 -2.70
C ASP A 163 6.51 -17.58 -3.48
N ILE A 164 7.09 -18.31 -4.42
CA ILE A 164 8.08 -17.79 -5.36
C ILE A 164 7.57 -17.87 -6.79
N THR A 165 7.79 -16.79 -7.52
CA THR A 165 7.56 -16.69 -8.97
C THR A 165 8.81 -16.14 -9.63
N ALA A 166 8.94 -16.34 -10.93
CA ALA A 166 10.02 -15.76 -11.71
C ALA A 166 9.50 -15.21 -13.03
N VAL A 167 10.07 -14.10 -13.47
CA VAL A 167 9.83 -13.55 -14.80
C VAL A 167 11.16 -13.18 -15.44
N PRO A 168 11.24 -13.16 -16.78
CA PRO A 168 12.42 -12.63 -17.46
C PRO A 168 12.73 -11.22 -16.95
N TYR A 169 14.00 -10.94 -16.66
CA TYR A 169 14.41 -9.61 -16.24
C TYR A 169 14.19 -8.61 -17.38
N ASP A 170 13.54 -7.50 -17.04
CA ASP A 170 13.35 -6.36 -17.93
C ASP A 170 13.86 -5.10 -17.21
N PRO A 171 14.95 -4.47 -17.71
CA PRO A 171 15.54 -3.31 -17.07
C PRO A 171 14.64 -2.07 -17.10
N GLU A 172 13.70 -1.97 -18.05
CA GLU A 172 12.80 -0.80 -18.15
C GLU A 172 11.74 -0.80 -17.04
N SER A 173 11.31 -2.00 -16.61
CA SER A 173 10.32 -2.14 -15.54
C SER A 173 10.91 -2.34 -14.15
N TYR A 174 12.23 -2.55 -14.04
CA TYR A 174 12.92 -2.79 -12.79
C TYR A 174 13.47 -1.51 -12.17
N LEU A 175 12.74 -0.97 -11.21
CA LEU A 175 13.15 0.21 -10.44
C LEU A 175 13.91 -0.21 -9.18
N ASP A 176 14.89 0.59 -8.78
CA ASP A 176 15.41 0.55 -7.42
C ASP A 176 14.39 1.15 -6.43
N HIS A 177 14.68 1.05 -5.13
CA HIS A 177 13.75 1.49 -4.10
C HIS A 177 13.47 3.01 -4.15
N ALA A 178 14.49 3.82 -4.44
CA ALA A 178 14.33 5.26 -4.60
C ALA A 178 13.43 5.62 -5.79
N GLY A 179 13.66 4.96 -6.94
CA GLY A 179 12.81 5.08 -8.12
C GLY A 179 11.38 4.61 -7.86
N ALA A 180 11.20 3.52 -7.10
CA ALA A 180 9.88 3.03 -6.70
C ALA A 180 9.12 4.04 -5.81
N LEU A 181 9.82 4.68 -4.85
CA LEU A 181 9.25 5.75 -4.02
C LEU A 181 8.84 6.97 -4.85
N GLN A 182 9.71 7.41 -5.76
CA GLN A 182 9.42 8.55 -6.63
C GLN A 182 8.23 8.25 -7.55
N ALA A 183 8.21 7.06 -8.16
CA ALA A 183 7.09 6.61 -8.98
C ALA A 183 5.79 6.58 -8.17
N ALA A 184 5.79 6.02 -6.96
CA ALA A 184 4.62 5.99 -6.09
C ALA A 184 4.12 7.39 -5.71
N ALA A 185 5.03 8.28 -5.29
CA ALA A 185 4.69 9.65 -4.91
C ALA A 185 4.06 10.45 -6.07
N SER A 186 4.55 10.23 -7.29
CA SER A 186 4.05 10.88 -8.51
C SER A 186 2.79 10.23 -9.08
N SER A 187 2.42 9.03 -8.62
CA SER A 187 1.35 8.24 -9.23
C SER A 187 -0.07 8.72 -8.89
N CYS A 188 -0.18 9.54 -7.85
CA CYS A 188 -1.44 9.94 -7.24
C CYS A 188 -1.69 11.44 -7.52
N SER A 189 -2.95 11.82 -7.77
CA SER A 189 -3.31 13.21 -8.09
C SER A 189 -3.27 14.15 -6.89
N SER A 190 -3.33 13.59 -5.68
CA SER A 190 -3.23 14.32 -4.41
C SER A 190 -1.89 14.01 -3.73
N PRO A 191 -1.31 14.97 -2.99
CA PRO A 191 -0.12 14.71 -2.17
C PRO A 191 -0.38 13.61 -1.11
N GLN A 192 0.67 12.87 -0.78
CA GLN A 192 0.70 11.79 0.21
C GLN A 192 1.66 12.08 1.35
#